data_AF-A0A851DC54-F1
#
_entry.id   AF-A0A851DC54-F1
#
_cell.length_a   1.000
_cell.length_b   1.000
_cell.length_c   1.000
_cell.angle_alpha   90.00
_cell.angle_beta   90.00
_cell.angle_gamma   90.00
#
_symmetry.space_group_name_H-M   'P 1'
#
loop_
_entity.id
_entity.type
_entity.pdbx_description
1 polymer ?
#
loop_
_entity_poly.entity_id
_entity_poly.type
_entity_poly.pdbx_seq_one_letter_code
_entity_poly.pdbx_strand_id
1 'polypeptide(L)'
;AMATSLGLLVALLGCAAAPDPALEAAWEGWKSLHAKEYPGEAESSRREVWEKNLRRIQQHNQEESRGQHTFRLAMNHHGDLVPARAPGTFPGTP
;
A
#
# COMPACT_ATOMS: atom_id res chain seq x y z
N ALA A 1 0.67 13.83 -45.95
CA ALA A 1 0.98 13.80 -44.50
C ALA A 1 0.58 12.43 -43.97
N MET A 2 1.55 11.60 -43.57
CA MET A 2 1.30 10.25 -43.04
C MET A 2 1.20 10.34 -41.52
N ALA A 3 0.01 10.05 -40.98
CA ALA A 3 -0.19 9.98 -39.54
C ALA A 3 0.37 8.65 -39.03
N THR A 4 1.55 8.67 -38.44
CA THR A 4 2.02 7.56 -37.63
C THR A 4 1.37 7.67 -36.25
N SER A 5 0.27 6.95 -36.07
CA SER A 5 -0.35 6.70 -34.77
C SER A 5 0.69 6.05 -33.86
N LEU A 6 1.33 6.85 -33.00
CA LEU A 6 2.28 6.37 -32.01
C LEU A 6 1.49 5.65 -30.91
N GLY A 7 1.15 4.39 -31.15
CA GLY A 7 0.62 3.49 -30.15
C GLY A 7 1.69 3.24 -29.10
N LEU A 8 1.68 4.02 -28.03
CA LEU A 8 2.56 3.82 -26.88
C LEU A 8 2.05 2.58 -26.13
N LEU A 9 2.55 1.40 -26.51
CA LEU A 9 2.40 0.18 -25.74
C LEU A 9 3.23 0.33 -24.47
N VAL A 10 2.64 0.85 -23.40
CA VAL A 10 3.26 0.86 -22.08
C VAL A 10 3.27 -0.59 -21.59
N ALA A 11 4.41 -1.26 -21.78
CA ALA A 11 4.68 -2.51 -21.08
C ALA A 11 4.78 -2.19 -19.58
N LEU A 12 3.70 -2.44 -18.84
CA LEU A 12 3.72 -2.47 -17.39
C LEU A 12 4.54 -3.69 -16.95
N LEU A 13 5.87 -3.55 -16.92
CA LEU A 13 6.68 -4.42 -16.08
C LEU A 13 6.23 -4.15 -14.64
N GLY A 14 5.42 -5.06 -14.10
CA GLY A 14 5.13 -5.10 -12.67
C GLY A 14 6.39 -5.49 -11.93
N CYS A 15 7.29 -4.53 -11.71
CA CYS A 15 8.36 -4.69 -10.74
C CYS A 15 7.70 -4.71 -9.36
N ALA A 16 7.45 -5.91 -8.83
CA ALA A 16 7.17 -6.06 -7.40
C ALA A 16 8.41 -5.54 -6.65
N ALA A 17 8.25 -4.44 -5.94
CA ALA A 17 9.32 -3.93 -5.09
C ALA A 17 9.52 -4.96 -3.97
N ALA A 18 10.77 -5.36 -3.73
CA ALA A 18 11.10 -6.24 -2.62
C ALA A 18 10.67 -5.57 -1.29
N PRO A 19 10.20 -6.36 -0.30
CA PRO A 19 9.93 -5.85 1.04
C PRO A 19 11.14 -5.14 1.65
N ASP A 20 10.88 -4.12 2.46
CA ASP A 20 11.93 -3.39 3.16
C ASP A 20 12.47 -4.23 4.34
N PRO A 21 13.74 -4.66 4.31
CA PRO A 21 14.33 -5.46 5.39
C PRO A 21 14.37 -4.70 6.73
N ALA A 22 14.35 -3.36 6.72
CA ALA A 22 14.30 -2.57 7.95
C ALA A 22 12.96 -2.72 8.69
N LEU A 23 11.90 -3.15 8.00
CA LEU A 23 10.58 -3.33 8.58
C LEU A 23 10.33 -4.75 9.10
N GLU A 24 11.31 -5.64 9.03
CA GLU A 24 11.11 -7.06 9.31
C GLU A 24 10.68 -7.34 10.75
N ALA A 25 11.36 -6.73 11.72
CA ALA A 25 10.99 -6.84 13.12
C ALA A 25 9.57 -6.31 13.40
N ALA A 26 9.15 -5.24 12.69
CA ALA A 26 7.82 -4.67 12.84
C ALA A 26 6.74 -5.58 12.22
N TRP A 27 7.05 -6.23 11.10
CA TRP A 27 6.18 -7.23 10.48
C TRP A 27 5.99 -8.44 11.37
N GLU A 28 7.07 -9.02 11.89
CA GLU A 28 6.99 -10.17 12.80
C GLU A 28 6.22 -9.83 14.08
N GLY A 29 6.48 -8.65 14.66
CA GLY A 29 5.74 -8.17 15.82
C GLY A 29 4.24 -7.99 15.53
N TRP A 30 3.89 -7.45 14.37
CA TRP A 30 2.50 -7.28 13.94
C TRP A 30 1.80 -8.63 13.69
N LYS A 31 2.48 -9.58 13.02
CA LYS A 31 1.96 -10.94 12.80
C LYS A 31 1.70 -11.64 14.14
N SER A 32 2.66 -11.58 15.06
CA SER A 32 2.54 -12.16 16.39
C SER A 32 1.37 -11.56 17.17
N LEU A 33 1.25 -10.22 17.17
CA LEU A 33 0.17 -9.50 17.86
C LEU A 33 -1.22 -9.88 17.35
N HIS A 34 -1.35 -10.18 16.05
CA HIS A 34 -2.62 -10.49 15.40
C HIS A 34 -2.79 -11.98 15.06
N ALA A 35 -1.93 -12.85 15.60
CA ALA A 35 -1.93 -14.30 15.35
C ALA A 35 -2.03 -14.65 13.85
N LYS A 36 -1.22 -13.99 13.02
CA LYS A 36 -1.18 -14.20 11.57
C LYS A 36 -0.10 -15.22 11.20
N GLU A 37 -0.45 -16.16 10.35
CA GLU A 37 0.45 -17.16 9.77
C GLU A 37 0.13 -17.32 8.28
N TYR A 38 1.15 -17.31 7.43
CA TYR A 38 0.98 -17.39 5.98
C TYR A 38 2.02 -18.35 5.38
N PRO A 39 1.65 -19.17 4.39
CA PRO A 39 2.60 -20.05 3.72
C PRO A 39 3.32 -19.35 2.56
N GLY A 40 4.66 -19.38 2.57
CA GLY A 40 5.52 -19.10 1.40
C GLY A 40 5.18 -17.81 0.65
N GLU A 41 4.88 -17.92 -0.65
CA GLU A 41 4.58 -16.79 -1.55
C GLU A 41 3.40 -15.91 -1.10
N ALA A 42 2.45 -16.47 -0.32
CA ALA A 42 1.37 -15.68 0.25
C ALA A 42 1.92 -14.66 1.24
N GLU A 43 2.94 -15.01 2.02
CA GLU A 43 3.55 -14.10 2.99
C GLU A 43 4.17 -12.88 2.30
N SER A 44 4.95 -13.09 1.24
CA SER A 44 5.55 -12.00 0.47
C SER A 44 4.50 -11.01 -0.04
N SER A 45 3.38 -11.52 -0.56
CA SER A 45 2.27 -10.68 -1.02
C SER A 45 1.60 -9.91 0.13
N ARG A 46 1.40 -10.56 1.29
CA ARG A 46 0.84 -9.93 2.49
C ARG A 46 1.76 -8.86 3.07
N ARG A 47 3.07 -9.13 3.07
CA ARG A 47 4.11 -8.20 3.49
C ARG A 47 4.09 -6.93 2.65
N GLU A 48 4.01 -7.06 1.33
CA GLU A 48 3.95 -5.91 0.42
C GLU A 48 2.72 -5.03 0.69
N VAL A 49 1.56 -5.65 0.89
CA VAL A 49 0.31 -4.93 1.20
C VAL A 49 0.41 -4.23 2.56
N TRP A 50 0.98 -4.91 3.56
CA TRP A 50 1.19 -4.35 4.89
C TRP A 50 2.10 -3.13 4.87
N GLU A 51 3.20 -3.16 4.12
CA GLU A 51 4.09 -2.00 3.98
C GLU A 51 3.42 -0.84 3.26
N LYS A 52 2.63 -1.12 2.21
CA LYS A 52 1.83 -0.09 1.52
C LYS A 52 0.84 0.58 2.48
N ASN A 53 0.15 -0.19 3.31
CA ASN A 53 -0.78 0.33 4.30
C ASN A 53 -0.05 1.10 5.40
N LEU A 54 1.13 0.65 5.84
CA LEU A 54 1.96 1.37 6.82
C LEU A 54 2.37 2.75 6.29
N ARG A 55 2.86 2.83 5.04
CA ARG A 55 3.20 4.11 4.40
C ARG A 55 2.00 5.03 4.30
N ARG A 56 0.83 4.50 3.93
CA ARG A 56 -0.42 5.28 3.87
C ARG A 56 -0.80 5.86 5.24
N ILE A 57 -0.69 5.07 6.30
CA ILE A 57 -0.95 5.52 7.68
C ILE A 57 0.00 6.66 8.06
N GLN A 58 1.29 6.48 7.79
CA GLN A 58 2.31 7.50 8.08
C GLN A 58 2.04 8.81 7.33
N GLN A 59 1.73 8.71 6.04
CA GLN A 59 1.37 9.87 5.22
C GLN A 59 0.13 10.59 5.76
N HIS A 60 -0.97 9.85 5.99
CA HIS A 60 -2.21 10.42 6.54
C HIS A 60 -1.97 11.14 7.87
N ASN A 61 -1.19 10.53 8.77
CA ASN A 61 -0.89 11.13 10.07
C ASN A 61 0.02 12.36 9.96
N GLN A 62 0.89 12.40 8.95
CA GLN A 62 1.67 13.61 8.65
C GLN A 62 0.76 14.73 8.13
N GLU A 63 -0.17 14.41 7.23
CA GLU A 63 -1.18 15.36 6.72
C GLU A 63 -2.10 15.85 7.85
N GLU A 64 -2.52 14.96 8.75
CA GLU A 64 -3.27 15.29 9.98
C GLU A 64 -2.50 16.29 10.84
N SER A 65 -1.20 16.08 11.06
CA SER A 65 -0.37 17.01 11.84
C SER A 65 -0.26 18.41 11.22
N ARG A 66 -0.56 18.54 9.93
CA ARG A 66 -0.65 19.82 9.20
C ARG A 66 -2.07 20.38 9.16
N GLY A 67 -3.02 19.76 9.87
CA GLY A 67 -4.43 20.15 9.93
C GLY A 67 -5.27 19.73 8.72
N GLN A 68 -4.77 18.85 7.84
CA GLN A 68 -5.50 18.42 6.63
C GLN A 68 -6.53 17.32 6.92
N HIS A 69 -6.40 16.65 8.07
CA HIS A 69 -7.34 15.64 8.55
C HIS A 69 -7.69 15.92 10.01
N THR A 70 -8.83 15.43 10.45
CA THR A 70 -9.34 15.57 11.83
C THR A 70 -9.14 14.32 12.68
N PHE A 71 -8.51 13.29 12.12
CA PHE A 71 -8.31 12.00 12.77
C PHE A 71 -7.01 11.35 12.32
N ARG A 72 -6.49 10.45 13.15
CA ARG A 72 -5.30 9.65 12.87
C ARG A 72 -5.65 8.21 12.53
N LEU A 73 -4.80 7.61 11.72
CA LEU A 73 -4.81 6.18 11.42
C LEU A 73 -3.78 5.44 12.27
N ALA A 74 -4.05 4.17 12.50
CA ALA A 74 -3.12 3.25 13.17
C ALA A 74 -3.12 1.91 12.44
N MET A 75 -2.00 1.20 12.50
CA MET A 75 -1.90 -0.15 11.96
C MET A 75 -2.81 -1.09 12.76
N ASN A 76 -3.59 -1.93 12.08
CA ASN A 76 -4.54 -2.85 12.70
C ASN A 76 -4.49 -4.23 12.03
N HIS A 77 -5.38 -5.14 12.45
CA HIS A 77 -5.42 -6.53 11.96
C HIS A 77 -5.79 -6.68 10.47
N HIS A 78 -6.25 -5.60 9.81
CA HIS A 78 -6.48 -5.52 8.36
C HIS A 78 -5.28 -4.95 7.60
N GLY A 79 -4.13 -4.75 8.26
CA GLY A 79 -2.93 -4.21 7.65
C GLY A 79 -2.48 -4.96 6.40
N ASP A 80 -2.71 -6.27 6.32
CA ASP A 80 -2.33 -7.14 5.20
C ASP A 80 -3.39 -7.26 4.09
N LEU A 81 -4.47 -6.48 4.17
CA LEU A 81 -5.54 -6.48 3.19
C LEU A 81 -5.42 -5.29 2.25
N VAL A 82 -5.58 -5.56 0.95
CA VAL A 82 -5.76 -4.47 -0.02
C VAL A 82 -7.11 -3.83 0.35
N PRO A 83 -7.14 -2.53 0.70
CA PRO A 83 -8.40 -1.85 0.92
C PRO A 83 -9.23 -2.08 -0.33
N ALA A 84 -10.48 -2.51 -0.19
CA ALA A 84 -11.39 -2.60 -1.32
C ALA A 84 -11.25 -1.29 -2.10
N ARG A 85 -10.81 -1.38 -3.36
CA ARG A 85 -10.67 -0.21 -4.23
C ARG A 85 -11.99 0.53 -4.10
N ALA A 86 -11.99 1.69 -3.43
CA ALA A 86 -13.22 2.44 -3.28
C ALA A 86 -13.76 2.66 -4.71
N PRO A 87 -14.92 2.11 -5.08
CA PRO A 87 -15.52 2.47 -6.36
C PRO A 87 -15.84 3.96 -6.26
N GLY A 88 -15.04 4.78 -6.95
CA GLY A 88 -15.20 6.24 -6.94
C GLY A 88 -14.12 7.04 -6.22
N THR A 89 -12.84 6.67 -6.29
CA THR A 89 -11.77 7.69 -6.21
C THR A 89 -11.92 8.63 -7.41
N PHE A 90 -12.86 9.57 -7.30
CA PHE A 90 -12.90 10.74 -8.15
C PHE A 90 -11.63 11.53 -7.83
N PRO A 91 -10.81 11.92 -8.84
CA PRO A 91 -9.84 12.98 -8.65
C PRO A 91 -10.64 14.27 -8.39
N GLY A 92 -11.01 14.47 -7.14
CA GLY A 92 -11.72 15.66 -6.67
C GLY A 92 -10.73 16.78 -6.41
N THR A 93 -10.27 17.41 -7.48
CA THR A 93 -10.07 18.87 -7.51
C THR A 93 -11.37 19.48 -7.98
N PRO A 94 -11.92 20.46 -7.25
CA PRO A 94 -11.60 21.85 -7.54
C PRO A 94 -10.61 22.47 -6.56
#